data_AF-A0A7K4JDC5-F1
#
_entry.id   AF-A0A7K4JDC5-F1
#
_cell.length_a   1.000
_cell.length_b   1.000
_cell.length_c   1.000
_cell.angle_alpha   90.00
_cell.angle_beta   90.00
_cell.angle_gamma   90.00
#
_symmetry.space_group_name_H-M   'P 1'
#
loop_
_entity.id
_entity.type
_entity.pdbx_description
1 polymer ?
#
loop_
_entity_poly.entity_id
_entity_poly.type
_entity_poly.pdbx_seq_one_letter_code
_entity_poly.pdbx_strand_id
1 'polypeptide(L)'
;MAFDLEQGLRTAFQDKLRLQKVPAWDATMLPPTTRLLLKRREVVELERALQRQREEFWQRMERLAQRQKQLGQRREQLQDLILKFDAFLKALVARQEQALRREDRARAQVAEQDAEVSRLCQELAGLQWHREHLAQRLRSLHSFGEYLRDVLARMGQFQSVPAMVSHFRVLVGARALLAQQAEARREKLAQGRAQLQRYQEEAGSELLRTKDELAQLRAQLEATHRDVLQEESHWAHIQSTATQKTLLLGQIKLAVQNLLQLATARLKVPMDVALEDTEAQLDMVLLCMQDLAAICAELCPGQLRLCPPCLPVATSHRGAKVAPSQE
;
A
#
# COMPACT_ATOMS: atom_id res chain seq x y z
N MET A 1 90.54 -40.77 53.29
CA MET A 1 91.73 -40.29 52.55
C MET A 1 92.83 -39.69 53.44
N ALA A 2 92.52 -39.04 54.57
CA ALA A 2 93.58 -38.50 55.46
C ALA A 2 94.32 -39.58 56.29
N PHE A 3 93.61 -40.66 56.67
CA PHE A 3 94.17 -41.77 57.48
C PHE A 3 95.25 -42.60 56.76
N ASP A 4 95.16 -42.74 55.43
CA ASP A 4 96.10 -43.56 54.65
C ASP A 4 97.47 -42.89 54.49
N LEU A 5 97.50 -41.55 54.47
CA LEU A 5 98.72 -40.76 54.37
C LEU A 5 99.51 -40.78 55.69
N GLU A 6 98.83 -40.73 56.84
CA GLU A 6 99.49 -40.86 58.15
C GLU A 6 100.10 -42.26 58.35
N GLN A 7 99.38 -43.32 57.98
CA GLN A 7 99.92 -44.68 58.07
C GLN A 7 101.09 -44.91 57.10
N GLY A 8 100.98 -44.42 55.86
CA GLY A 8 102.05 -44.52 54.85
C GLY A 8 103.30 -43.70 55.19
N LEU A 9 103.14 -42.53 55.81
CA LEU A 9 104.28 -41.74 56.31
C LEU A 9 104.94 -42.40 57.52
N ARG A 10 104.14 -42.99 58.44
CA ARG A 10 104.67 -43.73 59.60
C ARG A 10 105.48 -44.96 59.17
N THR A 11 105.00 -45.76 58.23
CA THR A 11 105.74 -46.92 57.71
C THR A 11 106.99 -46.51 56.94
N ALA A 12 106.91 -45.49 56.08
CA ALA A 12 108.07 -44.98 55.34
C ALA A 12 109.15 -44.36 56.25
N PHE A 13 108.77 -43.74 57.38
CA PHE A 13 109.72 -43.27 58.38
C PHE A 13 110.36 -44.43 59.15
N GLN A 14 109.57 -45.44 59.52
CA GLN A 14 110.06 -46.63 60.23
C GLN A 14 111.04 -47.44 59.38
N ASP A 15 110.81 -47.57 58.08
CA ASP A 15 111.73 -48.27 57.17
C ASP A 15 113.02 -47.48 56.90
N LYS A 16 112.98 -46.14 56.90
CA LYS A 16 114.19 -45.30 56.72
C LYS A 16 115.05 -45.16 57.97
N LEU A 17 114.49 -45.33 59.16
CA LEU A 17 115.21 -45.33 60.45
C LEU A 17 115.97 -46.63 60.72
N ARG A 18 115.70 -47.71 59.96
CA ARG A 18 116.54 -48.92 59.93
C ARG A 18 117.82 -48.63 59.15
N LEU A 19 118.69 -47.80 59.73
CA LEU A 19 120.06 -47.63 59.25
C LEU A 19 120.73 -49.02 59.17
N GLN A 20 121.38 -49.31 58.04
CA GLN A 20 122.17 -50.52 57.82
C GLN A 20 123.01 -50.83 59.06
N LYS A 21 122.63 -51.86 59.81
CA LYS A 21 123.50 -52.48 60.81
C LYS A 21 124.63 -53.14 60.02
N VAL A 22 125.80 -52.52 60.01
CA VAL A 22 127.03 -53.13 59.50
C VAL A 22 127.28 -54.42 60.30
N PRO A 23 127.48 -55.59 59.66
CA PRO A 23 127.72 -56.84 60.37
C PRO A 23 128.98 -56.74 61.24
N ALA A 24 128.87 -57.19 62.49
CA ALA A 24 129.96 -57.22 63.45
C ALA A 24 131.05 -58.21 62.99
N TRP A 25 132.23 -57.71 62.65
CA TRP A 25 133.44 -58.50 62.42
C TRP A 25 133.86 -59.13 63.76
N ASP A 26 134.45 -60.33 63.79
CA ASP A 26 134.86 -61.06 65.01
C ASP A 26 135.54 -60.14 66.04
N ALA A 27 134.74 -59.62 66.98
CA ALA A 27 135.05 -58.47 67.83
C ALA A 27 135.57 -58.88 69.22
N THR A 28 136.23 -60.04 69.31
CA THR A 28 136.54 -60.68 70.60
C THR A 28 138.04 -60.68 70.95
N MET A 29 138.94 -60.24 70.04
CA MET A 29 140.40 -60.30 70.25
C MET A 29 141.16 -58.96 70.16
N LEU A 30 140.48 -57.80 70.19
CA LEU A 30 141.14 -56.47 70.10
C LEU A 30 140.90 -55.60 71.36
N PRO A 31 141.90 -54.83 71.83
CA PRO A 31 141.82 -54.03 73.06
C PRO A 31 140.66 -53.00 73.10
N PRO A 32 140.16 -52.63 74.30
CA PRO A 32 139.04 -51.69 74.48
C PRO A 32 139.20 -50.32 73.80
N THR A 33 140.45 -49.85 73.65
CA THR A 33 140.80 -48.56 73.03
C THR A 33 140.49 -48.51 71.54
N THR A 34 140.58 -49.64 70.82
CA THR A 34 140.32 -49.70 69.37
C THR A 34 138.81 -49.75 69.06
N ARG A 35 137.99 -50.32 69.95
CA ARG A 35 136.51 -50.35 69.84
C ARG A 35 135.89 -48.95 69.97
N LEU A 36 136.39 -48.14 70.89
CA LEU A 36 135.86 -46.80 71.15
C LEU A 36 136.13 -45.85 69.96
N LEU A 37 137.26 -46.02 69.27
CA LEU A 37 137.59 -45.28 68.05
C LEU A 37 136.71 -45.67 66.85
N LEU A 38 136.42 -46.96 66.67
CA LEU A 38 135.51 -47.43 65.62
C LEU A 38 134.07 -46.91 65.86
N LYS A 39 133.57 -46.99 67.10
CA LYS A 39 132.25 -46.43 67.44
C LYS A 39 132.18 -44.91 67.29
N ARG A 40 133.26 -44.18 67.57
CA ARG A 40 133.33 -42.73 67.29
C ARG A 40 133.32 -42.43 65.79
N ARG A 41 134.01 -43.22 64.96
CA ARG A 41 133.93 -43.10 63.50
C ARG A 41 132.53 -43.40 62.98
N GLU A 42 131.89 -44.44 63.48
CA GLU A 42 130.50 -44.79 63.14
C GLU A 42 129.53 -43.66 63.52
N VAL A 43 129.66 -43.07 64.72
CA VAL A 43 128.82 -41.92 65.13
C VAL A 43 129.02 -40.73 64.19
N VAL A 44 130.27 -40.42 63.82
CA VAL A 44 130.57 -39.34 62.87
C VAL A 44 130.03 -39.64 61.47
N GLU A 45 130.08 -40.89 61.00
CA GLU A 45 129.51 -41.30 59.72
C GLU A 45 127.98 -41.28 59.72
N LEU A 46 127.35 -41.70 60.82
CA LEU A 46 125.91 -41.65 61.03
C LEU A 46 125.42 -40.20 61.15
N GLU A 47 126.15 -39.33 61.86
CA GLU A 47 125.86 -37.90 61.94
C GLU A 47 125.97 -37.26 60.55
N ARG A 48 127.01 -37.58 59.77
CA ARG A 48 127.14 -37.13 58.37
C ARG A 48 125.99 -37.65 57.49
N ALA A 49 125.57 -38.90 57.65
CA ALA A 49 124.45 -39.47 56.91
C ALA A 49 123.10 -38.82 57.30
N LEU A 50 122.90 -38.53 58.59
CA LEU A 50 121.73 -37.84 59.10
C LEU A 50 121.69 -36.38 58.62
N GLN A 51 122.84 -35.69 58.59
CA GLN A 51 122.94 -34.34 58.07
C GLN A 51 122.56 -34.30 56.59
N ARG A 52 123.08 -35.25 55.78
CA ARG A 52 122.69 -35.40 54.36
C ARG A 52 121.19 -35.66 54.20
N GLN A 53 120.59 -36.54 55.02
CA GLN A 53 119.15 -36.80 54.96
C GLN A 53 118.31 -35.57 55.35
N ARG A 54 118.76 -34.80 56.35
CA ARG A 54 118.12 -33.53 56.73
C ARG A 54 118.21 -32.51 55.61
N GLU A 55 119.38 -32.36 54.99
CA GLU A 55 119.58 -31.49 53.83
C GLU A 55 118.70 -31.92 52.64
N GLU A 56 118.64 -33.21 52.33
CA GLU A 56 117.74 -33.75 51.29
C GLU A 56 116.26 -33.53 51.61
N PHE A 57 115.86 -33.68 52.87
CA PHE A 57 114.49 -33.43 53.31
C PHE A 57 114.15 -31.93 53.19
N TRP A 58 115.05 -31.05 53.61
CA TRP A 58 114.91 -29.60 53.45
C TRP A 58 114.78 -29.22 51.97
N GLN A 59 115.64 -29.73 51.10
CA GLN A 59 115.56 -29.50 49.66
C GLN A 59 114.24 -30.03 49.06
N ARG A 60 113.74 -31.19 49.50
CA ARG A 60 112.45 -31.73 49.06
C ARG A 60 111.28 -30.85 49.53
N MET A 61 111.29 -30.43 50.79
CA MET A 61 110.26 -29.54 51.34
C MET A 61 110.25 -28.18 50.64
N GLU A 62 111.42 -27.63 50.33
CA GLU A 62 111.54 -26.38 49.61
C GLU A 62 111.00 -26.49 48.17
N ARG A 63 111.31 -27.59 47.47
CA ARG A 63 110.72 -27.89 46.15
C ARG A 63 109.20 -28.06 46.19
N LEU A 64 108.67 -28.73 47.22
CA LEU A 64 107.23 -28.90 47.41
C LEU A 64 106.54 -27.58 47.73
N ALA A 65 107.12 -26.75 48.60
CA ALA A 65 106.61 -25.43 48.92
C ALA A 65 106.61 -24.52 47.68
N GLN A 66 107.67 -24.55 46.88
CA GLN A 66 107.73 -23.83 45.60
C GLN A 66 106.63 -24.33 44.64
N ARG A 67 106.43 -25.65 44.53
CA ARG A 67 105.40 -26.24 43.65
C ARG A 67 103.98 -25.93 44.14
N GLN A 68 103.74 -25.90 45.44
CA GLN A 68 102.46 -25.47 46.01
C GLN A 68 102.18 -23.99 45.69
N LYS A 69 103.17 -23.11 45.85
CA LYS A 69 103.04 -21.70 45.45
C LYS A 69 102.73 -21.56 43.96
N GLN A 70 103.43 -22.29 43.09
CA GLN A 70 103.17 -22.27 41.64
C GLN A 70 101.76 -22.78 41.29
N LEU A 71 101.29 -23.85 41.95
CA LEU A 71 99.94 -24.37 41.74
C LEU A 71 98.87 -23.40 42.25
N GLY A 72 99.12 -22.70 43.36
CA GLY A 72 98.25 -21.62 43.85
C GLY A 72 98.12 -20.49 42.84
N GLN A 73 99.24 -19.97 42.35
CA GLN A 73 99.27 -18.92 41.33
C GLN A 73 98.56 -19.36 40.04
N ARG A 74 98.78 -20.59 39.58
CA ARG A 74 98.07 -21.12 38.40
C ARG A 74 96.56 -21.24 38.63
N ARG A 75 96.12 -21.62 39.83
CA ARG A 75 94.70 -21.66 40.18
C ARG A 75 94.07 -20.28 40.18
N GLU A 76 94.73 -19.28 40.78
CA GLU A 76 94.29 -17.88 40.78
C GLU A 76 94.21 -17.35 39.33
N GLN A 77 95.23 -17.60 38.51
CA GLN A 77 95.21 -17.26 37.09
C GLN A 77 94.04 -17.90 36.34
N LEU A 78 93.75 -19.18 36.58
CA LEU A 78 92.61 -19.86 35.98
C LEU A 78 91.27 -19.28 36.47
N GLN A 79 91.15 -18.96 37.75
CA GLN A 79 89.96 -18.30 38.30
C GLN A 79 89.74 -16.91 37.68
N ASP A 80 90.80 -16.11 37.56
CA ASP A 80 90.75 -14.81 36.89
C ASP A 80 90.34 -14.94 35.42
N LEU A 81 90.85 -15.95 34.72
CA LEU A 81 90.47 -16.23 33.34
C LEU A 81 88.99 -16.63 33.25
N ILE A 82 88.50 -17.51 34.12
CA ILE A 82 87.08 -17.91 34.17
C ILE A 82 86.20 -16.69 34.41
N LEU A 83 86.54 -15.83 35.39
CA LEU A 83 85.77 -14.61 35.66
C LEU A 83 85.77 -13.65 34.46
N LYS A 84 86.91 -13.50 33.77
CA LYS A 84 87.02 -12.71 32.53
C LYS A 84 86.17 -13.31 31.41
N PHE A 85 86.16 -14.63 31.24
CA PHE A 85 85.33 -15.33 30.26
C PHE A 85 83.84 -15.19 30.58
N ASP A 86 83.43 -15.36 31.83
CA ASP A 86 82.04 -15.17 32.25
C ASP A 86 81.58 -13.73 32.04
N ALA A 87 82.42 -12.74 32.37
CA ALA A 87 82.14 -11.34 32.10
C ALA A 87 82.01 -11.06 30.60
N PHE A 88 82.87 -11.68 29.77
CA PHE A 88 82.81 -11.59 28.32
C PHE A 88 81.54 -12.22 27.75
N LEU A 89 81.16 -13.42 28.21
CA LEU A 89 79.93 -14.10 27.80
C LEU A 89 78.70 -13.27 28.17
N LYS A 90 78.63 -12.73 29.39
CA LYS A 90 77.56 -11.81 29.82
C LYS A 90 77.51 -10.57 28.94
N ALA A 91 78.65 -9.97 28.61
CA ALA A 91 78.71 -8.80 27.74
C ALA A 91 78.27 -9.12 26.29
N LEU A 92 78.63 -10.29 25.76
CA LEU A 92 78.19 -10.75 24.45
C LEU A 92 76.67 -10.99 24.41
N VAL A 93 76.12 -11.69 25.40
CA VAL A 93 74.67 -11.94 25.51
C VAL A 93 73.92 -10.61 25.63
N ALA A 94 74.40 -9.68 26.46
CA ALA A 94 73.80 -8.35 26.58
C ALA A 94 73.83 -7.57 25.26
N ARG A 95 74.92 -7.68 24.47
CA ARG A 95 75.00 -7.06 23.13
C ARG A 95 74.03 -7.71 22.15
N GLN A 96 73.90 -9.04 22.16
CA GLN A 96 72.94 -9.77 21.33
C GLN A 96 71.50 -9.37 21.68
N GLU A 97 71.13 -9.34 22.96
CA GLU A 97 69.82 -8.87 23.40
C GLU A 97 69.55 -7.41 23.00
N GLN A 98 70.54 -6.53 23.11
CA GLN A 98 70.40 -5.15 22.67
C GLN A 98 70.22 -5.03 21.16
N ALA A 99 70.93 -5.83 20.37
CA ALA A 99 70.75 -5.88 18.92
C ALA A 99 69.35 -6.36 18.55
N LEU A 100 68.89 -7.47 19.13
CA LEU A 100 67.53 -8.00 18.94
C LEU A 100 66.47 -6.97 19.32
N ARG A 101 66.59 -6.33 20.49
CA ARG A 101 65.64 -5.26 20.90
C ARG A 101 65.64 -4.07 19.94
N ARG A 102 66.78 -3.72 19.32
CA ARG A 102 66.83 -2.66 18.31
C ARG A 102 66.16 -3.09 17.02
N GLU A 103 66.36 -4.33 16.58
CA GLU A 103 65.67 -4.89 15.42
C GLU A 103 64.16 -4.95 15.65
N ASP A 104 63.71 -5.43 16.81
CA ASP A 104 62.29 -5.50 17.15
C ASP A 104 61.64 -4.11 17.24
N ARG A 105 62.34 -3.13 17.82
CA ARG A 105 61.88 -1.74 17.85
C ARG A 105 61.80 -1.14 16.45
N ALA A 106 62.81 -1.37 15.61
CA ALA A 106 62.79 -0.90 14.23
C ALA A 106 61.65 -1.55 13.43
N ARG A 107 61.42 -2.86 13.59
CA ARG A 107 60.29 -3.58 12.99
C ARG A 107 58.94 -3.04 13.46
N ALA A 108 58.79 -2.77 14.76
CA ALA A 108 57.57 -2.18 15.30
C ALA A 108 57.32 -0.77 14.73
N GLN A 109 58.34 0.08 14.64
CA GLN A 109 58.23 1.42 14.06
C GLN A 109 57.86 1.38 12.58
N VAL A 110 58.46 0.46 11.80
CA VAL A 110 58.09 0.28 10.39
C VAL A 110 56.64 -0.20 10.28
N ALA A 111 56.20 -1.14 11.12
CA ALA A 111 54.82 -1.63 11.11
C ALA A 111 53.81 -0.54 11.50
N GLU A 112 54.13 0.34 12.45
CA GLU A 112 53.31 1.50 12.82
C GLU A 112 53.19 2.48 11.63
N GLN A 113 54.32 2.81 11.00
CA GLN A 113 54.35 3.68 9.83
C GLN A 113 53.57 3.08 8.64
N ASP A 114 53.73 1.78 8.36
CA ASP A 114 52.99 1.09 7.29
C ASP A 114 51.48 1.08 7.56
N ALA A 115 51.07 0.92 8.84
CA ALA A 115 49.68 1.00 9.24
C ALA A 115 49.12 2.43 9.06
N GLU A 116 49.89 3.46 9.41
CA GLU A 116 49.52 4.86 9.19
C GLU A 116 49.41 5.19 7.70
N VAL A 117 50.39 4.79 6.88
CA VAL A 117 50.36 4.94 5.43
C VAL A 117 49.13 4.27 4.83
N SER A 118 48.82 3.04 5.27
CA SER A 118 47.64 2.31 4.81
C SER A 118 46.33 3.03 5.16
N ARG A 119 46.22 3.60 6.37
CA ARG A 119 45.05 4.39 6.79
C ARG A 119 44.89 5.64 5.93
N LEU A 120 45.98 6.41 5.77
CA LEU A 120 45.97 7.62 4.94
C LEU A 120 45.65 7.32 3.47
N CYS A 121 46.16 6.22 2.92
CA CYS A 121 45.83 5.77 1.56
C CYS A 121 44.33 5.46 1.41
N GLN A 122 43.70 4.83 2.40
CA GLN A 122 42.25 4.56 2.38
C GLN A 122 41.43 5.84 2.45
N GLU A 123 41.81 6.78 3.31
CA GLU A 123 41.16 8.09 3.42
C GLU A 123 41.28 8.89 2.11
N LEU A 124 42.48 8.93 1.52
CA LEU A 124 42.70 9.58 0.23
C LEU A 124 41.87 8.94 -0.88
N ALA A 125 41.78 7.61 -0.93
CA ALA A 125 40.93 6.91 -1.90
C ALA A 125 39.44 7.26 -1.71
N GLY A 126 38.96 7.30 -0.47
CA GLY A 126 37.59 7.70 -0.16
C GLY A 126 37.27 9.14 -0.59
N LEU A 127 38.19 10.08 -0.31
CA LEU A 127 38.06 11.48 -0.73
C LEU A 127 38.11 11.64 -2.25
N GLN A 128 38.99 10.92 -2.94
CA GLN A 128 39.07 10.92 -4.40
C GLN A 128 37.77 10.42 -5.02
N TRP A 129 37.24 9.30 -4.54
CA TRP A 129 35.94 8.77 -4.98
C TRP A 129 34.81 9.79 -4.78
N HIS A 130 34.75 10.42 -3.61
CA HIS A 130 33.72 11.42 -3.33
C HIS A 130 33.83 12.63 -4.27
N ARG A 131 35.07 13.09 -4.54
CA ARG A 131 35.33 14.18 -5.49
C ARG A 131 34.92 13.81 -6.91
N GLU A 132 35.22 12.60 -7.37
CA GLU A 132 34.84 12.12 -8.69
C GLU A 132 33.32 12.01 -8.84
N HIS A 133 32.64 11.46 -7.84
CA HIS A 133 31.18 11.39 -7.81
C HIS A 133 30.54 12.78 -7.86
N LEU A 134 31.04 13.75 -7.08
CA LEU A 134 30.59 15.15 -7.16
C LEU A 134 30.88 15.78 -8.52
N ALA A 135 32.05 15.53 -9.10
CA ALA A 135 32.42 16.02 -10.42
C ALA A 135 31.49 15.46 -11.52
N GLN A 136 31.13 14.17 -11.45
CA GLN A 136 30.15 13.56 -12.36
C GLN A 136 28.78 14.21 -12.21
N ARG A 137 28.29 14.41 -10.98
CA ARG A 137 27.02 15.12 -10.73
C ARG A 137 27.05 16.54 -11.29
N LEU A 138 28.14 17.30 -11.05
CA LEU A 138 28.30 18.65 -11.60
C LEU A 138 28.34 18.65 -13.13
N ARG A 139 29.02 17.69 -13.77
CA ARG A 139 29.01 17.53 -15.24
C ARG A 139 27.60 17.28 -15.77
N SER A 140 26.83 16.41 -15.09
CA SER A 140 25.44 16.14 -15.48
C SER A 140 24.53 17.37 -15.32
N LEU A 141 24.80 18.21 -14.32
CA LEU A 141 24.05 19.44 -14.07
C LEU A 141 24.50 20.62 -14.95
N HIS A 142 25.69 20.54 -15.54
CA HIS A 142 26.28 21.61 -16.33
C HIS A 142 25.43 21.96 -17.56
N SER A 143 24.91 20.95 -18.27
CA SER A 143 24.05 21.15 -19.44
C SER A 143 22.77 21.92 -19.10
N PHE A 144 22.16 21.66 -17.94
CA PHE A 144 21.01 22.43 -17.47
C PHE A 144 21.38 23.88 -17.12
N GLY A 145 22.57 24.08 -16.53
CA GLY A 145 23.10 25.42 -16.24
C GLY A 145 23.40 26.23 -17.50
N GLU A 146 23.94 25.61 -18.55
CA GLU A 146 24.13 26.23 -19.88
C GLU A 146 22.79 26.56 -20.52
N TYR A 147 21.86 25.61 -20.58
CA TYR A 147 20.52 25.85 -21.09
C TYR A 147 19.82 27.02 -20.38
N LEU A 148 19.88 27.09 -19.05
CA LEU A 148 19.27 28.19 -18.30
C LEU A 148 19.94 29.53 -18.56
N ARG A 149 21.26 29.55 -18.80
CA ARG A 149 21.98 30.77 -19.21
C ARG A 149 21.58 31.21 -20.62
N ASP A 150 21.44 30.27 -21.56
CA ASP A 150 20.98 30.55 -22.92
C ASP A 150 19.55 31.10 -22.92
N VAL A 151 18.66 30.50 -22.13
CA VAL A 151 17.29 30.98 -21.95
C VAL A 151 17.30 32.38 -21.34
N LEU A 152 18.12 32.64 -20.32
CA LEU A 152 18.25 33.97 -19.72
C LEU A 152 18.74 35.00 -20.75
N ALA A 153 19.73 34.64 -21.57
CA ALA A 153 20.25 35.51 -22.63
C ALA A 153 19.20 35.81 -23.71
N ARG A 154 18.40 34.80 -24.10
CA ARG A 154 17.30 34.98 -25.07
C ARG A 154 16.15 35.82 -24.52
N MET A 155 15.82 35.64 -23.24
CA MET A 155 14.70 36.34 -22.61
C MET A 155 15.05 37.80 -22.29
N GLY A 156 16.29 38.10 -21.89
CA GLY A 156 16.79 39.45 -21.60
C GLY A 156 16.10 40.19 -20.42
N GLN A 157 15.07 39.61 -19.82
CA GLN A 157 14.20 40.23 -18.81
C GLN A 157 14.66 39.98 -17.36
N PHE A 158 15.57 39.03 -17.13
CA PHE A 158 16.00 38.63 -15.79
C PHE A 158 17.49 38.88 -15.59
N GLN A 159 17.84 39.43 -14.42
CA GLN A 159 19.23 39.71 -14.05
C GLN A 159 20.03 38.44 -13.73
N SER A 160 19.35 37.37 -13.27
CA SER A 160 20.01 36.12 -12.87
C SER A 160 19.09 34.91 -13.03
N VAL A 161 19.69 33.73 -13.22
CA VAL A 161 18.96 32.45 -13.31
C VAL A 161 18.11 32.20 -12.05
N PRO A 162 18.59 32.44 -10.81
CA PRO A 162 17.77 32.31 -9.61
C PRO A 162 16.56 33.24 -9.58
N ALA A 163 16.70 34.49 -10.06
CA ALA A 163 15.58 35.43 -10.14
C ALA A 163 14.50 34.94 -11.14
N MET A 164 14.94 34.46 -12.31
CA MET A 164 14.06 33.85 -13.31
C MET A 164 13.30 32.65 -12.74
N VAL A 165 14.00 31.71 -12.11
CA VAL A 165 13.40 30.51 -11.50
C VAL A 165 12.40 30.89 -10.39
N SER A 166 12.73 31.90 -9.59
CA SER A 166 11.83 32.38 -8.52
C SER A 166 10.54 32.96 -9.09
N HIS A 167 10.65 33.78 -10.15
CA HIS A 167 9.48 34.31 -10.86
C HIS A 167 8.61 33.19 -11.44
N PHE A 168 9.21 32.22 -12.13
CA PHE A 168 8.47 31.08 -12.67
C PHE A 168 7.84 30.20 -11.57
N ARG A 169 8.49 30.06 -10.41
CA ARG A 169 7.89 29.36 -9.27
C ARG A 169 6.62 30.06 -8.78
N VAL A 170 6.64 31.39 -8.69
CA VAL A 170 5.46 32.18 -8.34
C VAL A 170 4.39 32.04 -9.42
N LEU A 171 4.73 32.09 -10.71
CA LEU A 171 3.79 31.90 -11.81
C LEU A 171 3.15 30.50 -11.81
N VAL A 172 3.92 29.45 -11.55
CA VAL A 172 3.40 28.08 -11.44
C VAL A 172 2.44 27.99 -10.26
N GLY A 173 2.77 28.59 -9.11
CA GLY A 173 1.86 28.69 -7.96
C GLY A 173 0.58 29.46 -8.29
N ALA A 174 0.68 30.61 -8.95
CA ALA A 174 -0.45 31.41 -9.38
C ALA A 174 -1.35 30.66 -10.38
N ARG A 175 -0.75 29.93 -11.33
CA ARG A 175 -1.50 29.09 -12.29
C ARG A 175 -2.26 27.98 -11.57
N ALA A 176 -1.66 27.34 -10.56
CA ALA A 176 -2.33 26.31 -9.77
C ALA A 176 -3.54 26.87 -9.00
N LEU A 177 -3.38 28.03 -8.36
CA LEU A 177 -4.48 28.72 -7.67
C LEU A 177 -5.60 29.12 -8.63
N LEU A 178 -5.26 29.68 -9.80
CA LEU A 178 -6.24 30.03 -10.83
C LEU A 178 -6.97 28.82 -11.39
N ALA A 179 -6.28 27.68 -11.57
CA ALA A 179 -6.90 26.43 -12.01
C ALA A 179 -7.93 25.94 -10.99
N GLN A 180 -7.58 25.92 -9.70
CA GLN A 180 -8.51 25.56 -8.62
C GLN A 180 -9.73 26.49 -8.59
N GLN A 181 -9.52 27.80 -8.72
CA GLN A 181 -10.62 28.76 -8.79
C GLN A 181 -11.51 28.56 -10.02
N ALA A 182 -10.93 28.21 -11.16
CA ALA A 182 -11.68 27.93 -12.39
C ALA A 182 -12.53 26.65 -12.23
N GLU A 183 -11.99 25.61 -11.60
CA GLU A 183 -12.73 24.39 -11.28
C GLU A 183 -13.89 24.67 -10.33
N ALA A 184 -13.64 25.37 -9.21
CA ALA A 184 -14.69 25.74 -8.27
C ALA A 184 -15.80 26.59 -8.93
N ARG A 185 -15.45 27.49 -9.85
CA ARG A 185 -16.43 28.26 -10.64
C ARG A 185 -17.21 27.35 -11.60
N ARG A 186 -16.56 26.39 -12.25
CA ARG A 186 -17.22 25.40 -13.12
C ARG A 186 -18.21 24.54 -12.35
N GLU A 187 -17.85 24.10 -11.15
CA GLU A 187 -18.75 23.35 -10.27
C GLU A 187 -19.98 24.16 -9.88
N LYS A 188 -19.80 25.43 -9.47
CA LYS A 188 -20.93 26.34 -9.18
C LYS A 188 -21.84 26.54 -10.39
N LEU A 189 -21.28 26.71 -11.59
CA LEU A 189 -22.04 26.81 -12.82
C LEU A 189 -22.79 25.51 -13.16
N ALA A 190 -22.15 24.35 -12.96
CA ALA A 190 -22.78 23.05 -13.17
C ALA A 190 -23.95 22.82 -12.19
N GLN A 191 -23.77 23.19 -10.92
CA GLN A 191 -24.83 23.15 -9.91
C GLN A 191 -26.00 24.06 -10.29
N GLY A 192 -25.73 25.31 -10.69
CA GLY A 192 -26.77 26.23 -11.16
C GLY A 192 -27.52 25.73 -12.39
N ARG A 193 -26.82 25.11 -13.35
CA ARG A 193 -27.44 24.48 -14.53
C ARG A 193 -28.31 23.28 -14.15
N ALA A 194 -27.84 22.42 -13.25
CA ALA A 194 -28.61 21.29 -12.76
C ALA A 194 -29.88 21.73 -12.02
N GLN A 195 -29.79 22.80 -11.22
CA GLN A 195 -30.96 23.39 -10.57
C GLN A 195 -31.96 23.93 -11.61
N LEU A 196 -31.49 24.67 -12.62
CA LEU A 196 -32.36 25.18 -13.68
C LEU A 196 -33.04 24.05 -14.46
N GLN A 197 -32.32 22.98 -14.77
CA GLN A 197 -32.89 21.80 -15.43
C GLN A 197 -34.00 21.16 -14.60
N ARG A 198 -33.78 20.98 -13.30
CA ARG A 198 -34.82 20.47 -12.39
C ARG A 198 -36.06 21.36 -12.38
N TYR A 199 -35.89 22.68 -12.26
CA TYR A 199 -37.02 23.61 -12.33
C TYR A 199 -37.76 23.53 -13.67
N GLN A 200 -37.06 23.34 -14.79
CA GLN A 200 -37.69 23.18 -16.10
C GLN A 200 -38.46 21.87 -16.22
N GLU A 201 -37.91 20.77 -15.69
CA GLU A 201 -38.58 19.46 -15.65
C GLU A 201 -39.83 19.50 -14.75
N GLU A 202 -39.71 20.09 -13.56
CA GLU A 202 -40.81 20.29 -12.62
C GLU A 202 -41.94 21.13 -13.25
N ALA A 203 -41.62 22.32 -13.78
CA ALA A 203 -42.58 23.18 -14.45
C ALA A 203 -43.20 22.51 -15.70
N GLY A 204 -42.39 21.74 -16.45
CA GLY A 204 -42.89 20.95 -17.57
C GLY A 204 -43.88 19.88 -17.13
N SER A 205 -43.61 19.18 -16.02
CA SER A 205 -44.49 18.16 -15.46
C SER A 205 -45.80 18.76 -14.93
N GLU A 206 -45.76 19.92 -14.30
CA GLU A 206 -46.95 20.65 -13.84
C GLU A 206 -47.79 21.15 -15.02
N LEU A 207 -47.15 21.66 -16.08
CA LEU A 207 -47.84 22.06 -17.30
C LEU A 207 -48.52 20.87 -17.98
N LEU A 208 -47.90 19.69 -18.00
CA LEU A 208 -48.52 18.48 -18.52
C LEU A 208 -49.72 18.06 -17.67
N ARG A 209 -49.57 18.02 -16.33
CA ARG A 209 -50.69 17.71 -15.41
C ARG A 209 -51.88 18.63 -15.61
N THR A 210 -51.65 19.94 -15.64
CA THR A 210 -52.73 20.92 -15.86
C THR A 210 -53.36 20.77 -17.25
N LYS A 211 -52.60 20.44 -18.29
CA LYS A 211 -53.15 20.14 -19.62
C LYS A 211 -54.01 18.88 -19.62
N ASP A 212 -53.57 17.83 -18.93
CA ASP A 212 -54.32 16.58 -18.81
C ASP A 212 -55.64 16.81 -18.05
N GLU A 213 -55.60 17.57 -16.94
CA GLU A 213 -56.80 17.99 -16.20
C GLU A 213 -57.75 18.81 -17.09
N LEU A 214 -57.24 19.76 -17.87
CA LEU A 214 -58.04 20.53 -18.82
C LEU A 214 -58.67 19.65 -19.90
N ALA A 215 -57.94 18.65 -20.41
CA ALA A 215 -58.46 17.70 -21.39
C ALA A 215 -59.58 16.83 -20.79
N GLN A 216 -59.42 16.37 -19.54
CA GLN A 216 -60.45 15.62 -18.82
C GLN A 216 -61.72 16.46 -18.62
N LEU A 217 -61.58 17.71 -18.17
CA LEU A 217 -62.73 18.61 -17.98
C LEU A 217 -63.44 18.91 -19.31
N ARG A 218 -62.69 19.10 -20.41
CA ARG A 218 -63.28 19.27 -21.75
C ARG A 218 -64.03 18.04 -22.21
N ALA A 219 -63.47 16.84 -22.01
CA ALA A 219 -64.14 15.59 -22.35
C ALA A 219 -65.44 15.41 -21.55
N GLN A 220 -65.43 15.75 -20.26
CA GLN A 220 -66.65 15.74 -19.42
C GLN A 220 -67.69 16.73 -19.92
N LEU A 221 -67.29 17.97 -20.25
CA LEU A 221 -68.19 18.98 -20.81
C LEU A 221 -68.80 18.50 -22.12
N GLU A 222 -67.99 17.99 -23.05
CA GLU A 222 -68.50 17.43 -24.31
C GLU A 222 -69.45 16.25 -24.10
N ALA A 223 -69.16 15.36 -23.15
CA ALA A 223 -70.06 14.25 -22.81
C ALA A 223 -71.41 14.78 -22.31
N THR A 224 -71.41 15.68 -21.32
CA THR A 224 -72.65 16.28 -20.82
C THR A 224 -73.42 17.04 -21.90
N HIS A 225 -72.72 17.73 -22.80
CA HIS A 225 -73.35 18.44 -23.92
C HIS A 225 -73.98 17.47 -24.93
N ARG A 226 -73.32 16.33 -25.22
CA ARG A 226 -73.90 15.28 -26.06
C ARG A 226 -75.16 14.70 -25.43
N ASP A 227 -75.16 14.45 -24.13
CA ASP A 227 -76.34 13.94 -23.41
C ASP A 227 -77.49 14.94 -23.46
N VAL A 228 -77.21 16.23 -23.22
CA VAL A 228 -78.22 17.31 -23.32
C VAL A 228 -78.81 17.39 -24.73
N LEU A 229 -77.98 17.36 -25.77
CA LEU A 229 -78.45 17.38 -27.16
C LEU A 229 -79.33 16.16 -27.50
N GLN A 230 -79.01 14.98 -26.96
CA GLN A 230 -79.83 13.78 -27.14
C GLN A 230 -81.20 13.97 -26.50
N GLU A 231 -81.26 14.42 -25.24
CA GLU A 231 -82.51 14.71 -24.55
C GLU A 231 -83.34 15.81 -25.24
N GLU A 232 -82.70 16.88 -25.73
CA GLU A 232 -83.35 17.91 -26.53
C GLU A 232 -83.96 17.35 -27.82
N SER A 233 -83.24 16.45 -28.52
CA SER A 233 -83.75 15.81 -29.73
C SER A 233 -84.94 14.89 -29.43
N HIS A 234 -84.89 14.14 -28.32
CA HIS A 234 -86.00 13.32 -27.84
C HIS A 234 -87.22 14.18 -27.51
N TRP A 235 -87.01 15.30 -26.80
CA TRP A 235 -88.06 16.26 -26.49
C TRP A 235 -88.67 16.87 -27.76
N ALA A 236 -87.86 17.30 -28.73
CA ALA A 236 -88.32 17.83 -30.01
C ALA A 236 -89.16 16.80 -30.79
N HIS A 237 -88.78 15.52 -30.75
CA HIS A 237 -89.54 14.44 -31.37
C HIS A 237 -90.90 14.22 -30.70
N ILE A 238 -90.94 14.21 -29.36
CA ILE A 238 -92.19 14.13 -28.59
C ILE A 238 -93.10 15.32 -28.94
N GLN A 239 -92.54 16.53 -28.96
CA GLN A 239 -93.27 17.74 -29.29
C GLN A 239 -93.83 17.70 -30.72
N SER A 240 -93.03 17.29 -31.71
CA SER A 240 -93.48 17.15 -33.11
C SER A 240 -94.58 16.09 -33.25
N THR A 241 -94.46 14.98 -32.53
CA THR A 241 -95.50 13.94 -32.50
C THR A 241 -96.79 14.47 -31.86
N ALA A 242 -96.68 15.25 -30.78
CA ALA A 242 -97.82 15.87 -30.13
C ALA A 242 -98.50 16.91 -31.05
N THR A 243 -97.75 17.76 -31.74
CA THR A 243 -98.32 18.72 -32.70
C THR A 243 -99.01 18.02 -33.87
N GLN A 244 -98.42 16.94 -34.40
CA GLN A 244 -99.04 16.14 -35.46
C GLN A 244 -100.34 15.46 -34.99
N LYS A 245 -100.35 14.88 -33.78
CA LYS A 245 -101.58 14.29 -33.19
C LYS A 245 -102.65 15.33 -32.94
N THR A 246 -102.29 16.51 -32.44
CA THR A 246 -103.21 17.64 -32.24
C THR A 246 -103.78 18.14 -33.58
N LEU A 247 -102.96 18.20 -34.63
CA LEU A 247 -103.42 18.56 -35.98
C LEU A 247 -104.38 17.52 -36.53
N LEU A 248 -104.05 16.23 -36.46
CA LEU A 248 -104.93 15.14 -36.91
C LEU A 248 -106.26 15.14 -36.15
N LEU A 249 -106.22 15.31 -34.82
CA LEU A 249 -107.42 15.47 -34.01
C LEU A 249 -108.26 16.64 -34.52
N GLY A 250 -107.67 17.81 -34.75
CA GLY A 250 -108.35 18.97 -35.33
C GLY A 250 -108.95 18.71 -36.72
N GLN A 251 -108.24 17.99 -37.59
CA GLN A 251 -108.75 17.59 -38.90
C GLN A 251 -109.93 16.62 -38.80
N ILE A 252 -109.87 15.63 -37.89
CA ILE A 252 -110.98 14.72 -37.61
C ILE A 252 -112.18 15.51 -37.09
N LYS A 253 -111.97 16.40 -36.10
CA LYS A 253 -113.03 17.28 -35.56
C LYS A 253 -113.73 18.04 -36.70
N LEU A 254 -112.96 18.65 -37.58
CA LEU A 254 -113.48 19.42 -38.71
C LEU A 254 -114.20 18.55 -39.74
N ALA A 255 -113.67 17.38 -40.07
CA ALA A 255 -114.30 16.46 -41.03
C ALA A 255 -115.64 15.93 -40.50
N VAL A 256 -115.69 15.55 -39.21
CA VAL A 256 -116.92 15.13 -38.52
C VAL A 256 -117.94 16.25 -38.54
N GLN A 257 -117.54 17.47 -38.18
CA GLN A 257 -118.40 18.64 -38.20
C GLN A 257 -118.95 18.92 -39.61
N ASN A 258 -118.09 18.84 -40.64
CA ASN A 258 -118.50 19.00 -42.04
C ASN A 258 -119.49 17.92 -42.50
N LEU A 259 -119.29 16.66 -42.10
CA LEU A 259 -120.22 15.56 -42.41
C LEU A 259 -121.58 15.75 -41.74
N LEU A 260 -121.60 16.17 -40.46
CA LEU A 260 -122.84 16.49 -39.76
C LEU A 260 -123.57 17.67 -40.43
N GLN A 261 -122.84 18.72 -40.82
CA GLN A 261 -123.40 19.83 -41.59
C GLN A 261 -124.00 19.38 -42.93
N LEU A 262 -123.34 18.46 -43.64
CA LEU A 262 -123.86 17.92 -44.89
C LEU A 262 -125.13 17.07 -44.67
N ALA A 263 -125.13 16.20 -43.66
CA ALA A 263 -126.27 15.36 -43.30
C ALA A 263 -127.48 16.21 -42.90
N THR A 264 -127.29 17.19 -42.01
CA THR A 264 -128.34 18.13 -41.59
C THR A 264 -128.85 18.97 -42.75
N ALA A 265 -127.98 19.46 -43.65
CA ALA A 265 -128.40 20.23 -44.83
C ALA A 265 -129.23 19.39 -45.83
N ARG A 266 -128.89 18.10 -46.01
CA ARG A 266 -129.57 17.21 -46.97
C ARG A 266 -130.87 16.64 -46.43
N LEU A 267 -130.89 16.24 -45.16
CA LEU A 267 -132.05 15.63 -44.50
C LEU A 267 -133.04 16.69 -43.97
N LYS A 268 -132.67 17.98 -43.97
CA LYS A 268 -133.46 19.09 -43.41
C LYS A 268 -133.90 18.85 -41.96
N VAL A 269 -133.15 18.04 -41.21
CA VAL A 269 -133.36 17.81 -39.79
C VAL A 269 -132.41 18.72 -39.02
N PRO A 270 -132.91 19.66 -38.18
CA PRO A 270 -132.06 20.40 -37.27
C PRO A 270 -131.56 19.44 -36.18
N MET A 271 -130.26 19.12 -36.19
CA MET A 271 -129.61 18.38 -35.11
C MET A 271 -128.86 19.38 -34.22
N ASP A 272 -129.27 19.48 -32.96
CA ASP A 272 -128.69 20.39 -31.98
C ASP A 272 -127.61 19.64 -31.18
N VAL A 273 -126.37 19.67 -31.70
CA VAL A 273 -125.20 19.04 -31.06
C VAL A 273 -124.14 20.12 -30.82
N ALA A 274 -123.52 20.09 -29.63
CA ALA A 274 -122.48 21.04 -29.26
C ALA A 274 -121.25 20.97 -30.20
N LEU A 275 -120.68 22.14 -30.52
CA LEU A 275 -119.60 22.28 -31.50
C LEU A 275 -118.31 21.52 -31.12
N GLU A 276 -118.05 21.36 -29.83
CA GLU A 276 -116.80 20.80 -29.29
C GLU A 276 -116.83 19.29 -29.01
N ASP A 277 -118.03 18.69 -28.97
CA ASP A 277 -118.21 17.26 -28.65
C ASP A 277 -118.26 16.41 -29.92
N THR A 278 -117.09 15.97 -30.36
CA THR A 278 -116.96 15.21 -31.60
C THR A 278 -117.53 13.80 -31.53
N GLU A 279 -117.60 13.20 -30.34
CA GLU A 279 -118.17 11.85 -30.18
C GLU A 279 -119.69 11.90 -30.44
N ALA A 280 -120.38 12.86 -29.81
CA ALA A 280 -121.80 13.09 -30.05
C ALA A 280 -122.12 13.45 -31.52
N GLN A 281 -121.24 14.21 -32.18
CA GLN A 281 -121.40 14.54 -33.61
C GLN A 281 -121.26 13.30 -34.51
N LEU A 282 -120.29 12.42 -34.22
CA LEU A 282 -120.11 11.16 -34.93
C LEU A 282 -121.29 10.22 -34.75
N ASP A 283 -121.82 10.11 -33.52
CA ASP A 283 -122.99 9.27 -33.23
C ASP A 283 -124.21 9.71 -34.06
N MET A 284 -124.40 11.02 -34.25
CA MET A 284 -125.49 11.53 -35.10
C MET A 284 -125.27 11.29 -36.59
N VAL A 285 -124.03 11.44 -37.07
CA VAL A 285 -123.71 11.05 -38.45
C VAL A 285 -123.94 9.57 -38.67
N LEU A 286 -123.58 8.72 -37.69
CA LEU A 286 -123.82 7.28 -37.75
C LEU A 286 -125.32 6.96 -37.82
N LEU A 287 -126.13 7.59 -36.97
CA LEU A 287 -127.59 7.42 -36.98
C LEU A 287 -128.17 7.80 -38.35
N CYS A 288 -127.77 8.95 -38.91
CA CYS A 288 -128.19 9.38 -40.25
C CYS A 288 -127.82 8.35 -41.34
N MET A 289 -126.61 7.80 -41.28
CA MET A 289 -126.15 6.79 -42.25
C MET A 289 -126.92 5.47 -42.12
N GLN A 290 -127.24 5.05 -40.89
CA GLN A 290 -128.06 3.87 -40.63
C GLN A 290 -129.50 4.06 -41.12
N ASP A 291 -130.09 5.22 -40.89
CA ASP A 291 -131.42 5.57 -41.38
C ASP A 291 -131.44 5.58 -42.92
N LEU A 292 -130.44 6.18 -43.57
CA LEU A 292 -130.31 6.14 -45.03
C LEU A 292 -130.12 4.72 -45.57
N ALA A 293 -129.33 3.88 -44.88
CA ALA A 293 -129.15 2.48 -45.26
C ALA A 293 -130.45 1.68 -45.12
N ALA A 294 -131.24 1.93 -44.07
CA ALA A 294 -132.55 1.34 -43.87
C ALA A 294 -133.53 1.77 -44.97
N ILE A 295 -133.58 3.06 -45.31
CA ILE A 295 -134.41 3.58 -46.41
C ILE A 295 -134.01 2.95 -47.75
N CYS A 296 -132.71 2.83 -48.04
CA CYS A 296 -132.22 2.16 -49.25
C CYS A 296 -132.56 0.66 -49.28
N ALA A 297 -132.53 -0.02 -48.12
CA ALA A 297 -132.93 -1.41 -48.01
C ALA A 297 -134.45 -1.61 -48.24
N GLU A 298 -135.28 -0.63 -47.86
CA GLU A 298 -136.73 -0.66 -48.12
C GLU A 298 -137.10 -0.30 -49.57
N LEU A 299 -136.31 0.55 -50.25
CA LEU A 299 -136.59 1.00 -51.63
C LEU A 299 -136.09 0.04 -52.74
N CYS A 300 -135.38 -1.04 -52.42
CA CYS A 300 -134.85 -2.01 -53.40
C CYS A 300 -135.08 -3.49 -52.99
N PRO A 301 -136.28 -4.06 -53.15
CA PRO A 301 -136.50 -5.48 -52.90
C PRO A 301 -136.08 -6.32 -54.11
N GLY A 302 -134.80 -6.69 -54.17
CA GLY A 302 -134.32 -7.77 -55.03
C GLY A 302 -133.48 -7.38 -56.25
N GLN A 303 -132.31 -6.79 -56.04
CA GLN A 303 -131.04 -7.18 -56.68
C GLN A 303 -129.92 -6.26 -56.19
N LEU A 304 -129.22 -6.70 -55.14
CA LEU A 304 -127.79 -6.44 -54.90
C LEU A 304 -127.30 -7.52 -53.94
N ARG A 305 -127.28 -8.77 -54.43
CA ARG A 305 -126.22 -9.68 -54.01
C ARG A 305 -124.96 -9.16 -54.68
N LEU A 306 -124.12 -8.47 -53.92
CA LEU A 306 -122.68 -8.68 -53.93
C LEU A 306 -122.11 -8.16 -52.61
N CYS A 307 -121.46 -9.12 -51.97
CA CYS A 307 -120.83 -9.12 -50.67
C CYS A 307 -119.71 -8.08 -50.51
N PRO A 308 -119.22 -7.91 -49.26
CA PRO A 308 -118.62 -6.70 -48.72
C PRO A 308 -117.16 -6.53 -49.17
N PRO A 309 -116.53 -5.38 -48.86
CA PRO A 309 -115.30 -5.52 -48.08
C PRO A 309 -115.10 -4.39 -47.06
N CYS A 310 -114.87 -4.76 -45.81
CA CYS A 310 -113.53 -4.84 -45.22
C CYS A 310 -113.16 -3.54 -44.49
N LEU A 311 -113.28 -3.59 -43.17
CA LEU A 311 -112.38 -2.88 -42.29
C LEU A 311 -110.94 -3.14 -42.78
N PRO A 312 -110.15 -2.12 -43.11
CA PRO A 312 -108.72 -2.29 -43.13
C PRO A 312 -108.30 -2.48 -41.68
N VAL A 313 -107.97 -3.73 -41.36
CA VAL A 313 -107.00 -4.04 -40.30
C VAL A 313 -105.77 -3.18 -40.59
N ALA A 314 -105.56 -2.14 -39.79
CA ALA A 314 -104.28 -1.45 -39.76
C ALA A 314 -103.28 -2.43 -39.14
N THR A 315 -102.52 -3.06 -40.02
CA THR A 315 -101.32 -3.82 -39.72
C THR A 315 -100.43 -2.99 -38.82
N SER A 316 -100.19 -3.51 -37.62
CA SER A 316 -99.06 -3.14 -36.78
C SER A 316 -97.78 -3.36 -37.59
N HIS A 317 -97.22 -2.30 -38.16
CA HIS A 317 -95.80 -2.26 -38.47
C HIS A 317 -95.06 -1.97 -37.16
N ARG A 318 -94.84 -3.07 -36.43
CA ARG A 318 -93.74 -3.24 -35.49
C ARG A 318 -92.44 -2.78 -36.12
N GLY A 319 -91.62 -2.15 -35.28
CA GLY A 319 -90.39 -1.50 -35.64
C GLY A 319 -89.39 -2.39 -36.37
N ALA A 320 -88.72 -1.78 -37.34
CA ALA A 320 -87.40 -2.19 -37.75
C ALA A 320 -86.41 -1.77 -36.65
N LYS A 321 -85.98 -2.76 -35.86
CA LYS A 321 -84.74 -2.71 -35.09
C LYS A 321 -83.59 -2.42 -36.05
N VAL A 322 -82.91 -1.30 -35.84
CA VAL A 322 -81.52 -1.12 -36.27
C VAL A 322 -80.65 -1.60 -35.11
N ALA A 323 -79.92 -2.69 -35.33
CA ALA A 323 -78.86 -3.14 -34.45
C ALA A 323 -77.58 -2.32 -34.71
N PRO A 324 -76.69 -2.17 -33.72
CA PRO A 324 -75.55 -1.27 -33.79
C PRO A 324 -74.42 -1.90 -34.61
N SER A 325 -73.90 -1.15 -35.58
CA SER A 325 -72.58 -1.43 -36.14
C SER A 325 -71.54 -0.95 -35.14
N GLN A 326 -70.85 -1.91 -34.55
CA GLN A 326 -69.56 -1.73 -33.92
C GLN A 326 -68.53 -1.39 -35.01
N GLU A 327 -67.87 -0.25 -34.88
CA GLU A 327 -66.42 -0.05 -35.06
C GLU A 327 -66.00 1.22 -34.31
#